data_AF-A0A957FGV6-F1
#
_entry.id   AF-A0A957FGV6-F1
#
_cell.length_a   1.000
_cell.length_b   1.000
_cell.length_c   1.000
_cell.angle_alpha   90.00
_cell.angle_beta   90.00
_cell.angle_gamma   90.00
#
_symmetry.space_group_name_H-M   'P 1'
#
loop_
_entity.id
_entity.type
_entity.pdbx_description
1 polymer ?
#
loop_
_entity_poly.entity_id
_entity_poly.type
_entity_poly.pdbx_seq_one_letter_code
_entity_poly.pdbx_strand_id
1 'polypeptide(L)'
;PATSGQALDLEATLRSLQLQAAAAVLNGRFDLITTTIAPTVTDVSGVVEQANGLLGTAVAVRVFDAVSNDSWTWTLTPDIWGQWLTFDAAAAQQGQFTWTLDAAQVGAHLNAQVTQLGGSRYVDEAMAGTAVSQAIASQNPNVSLRAYHYPQQHVVQSGETISSIGRDYGIPYPWIQQANPGVDSLFAGQILTIPSVDELIPLPVVENKRIVVSITQQKAWVYENGSLKWEWAASTGIADSPTSPGIFQIQTHEETAYAGNWDLWMPSFMGIYRPVPTSDFMNGFHGFPSRNGSQLLWTSSLGHPVTYGCILLSSDNAQILYDWAEEGVIVEIQP
;
A
#
# COMPACT_ATOMS: atom_id res chain seq x y z
N PRO A 1 18.89 -33.91 -22.20
CA PRO A 1 18.01 -34.88 -22.88
C PRO A 1 17.53 -35.93 -21.88
N ALA A 2 16.24 -36.28 -21.90
CA ALA A 2 15.73 -37.35 -21.08
C ALA A 2 16.41 -38.67 -21.48
N THR A 3 16.92 -39.42 -20.51
CA THR A 3 17.57 -40.70 -20.74
C THR A 3 16.77 -41.81 -20.08
N SER A 4 16.70 -42.97 -20.73
CA SER A 4 16.07 -44.14 -20.14
C SER A 4 16.78 -44.55 -18.84
N GLY A 5 16.00 -44.88 -17.82
CA GLY A 5 16.49 -45.46 -16.58
C GLY A 5 16.53 -46.99 -16.66
N GLN A 6 17.04 -47.60 -15.60
CA GLN A 6 16.97 -49.04 -15.40
C GLN A 6 16.27 -49.32 -14.07
N ALA A 7 15.34 -50.27 -14.08
CA ALA A 7 14.81 -50.87 -12.85
C ALA A 7 15.17 -52.34 -12.80
N LEU A 8 15.43 -52.82 -11.59
CA LEU A 8 15.65 -54.24 -11.35
C LEU A 8 14.36 -55.01 -11.65
N ASP A 9 14.44 -55.94 -12.61
CA ASP A 9 13.41 -56.94 -12.80
C ASP A 9 13.66 -58.06 -11.80
N LEU A 10 13.02 -57.93 -10.64
CA LEU A 10 13.23 -58.81 -9.50
C LEU A 10 12.86 -60.26 -9.85
N GLU A 11 11.78 -60.46 -10.60
CA GLU A 11 11.28 -61.78 -10.95
C GLU A 11 12.20 -62.47 -11.96
N ALA A 12 12.62 -61.76 -13.02
CA ALA A 12 13.56 -62.29 -14.00
C ALA A 12 14.93 -62.56 -13.38
N THR A 13 15.40 -61.66 -12.52
CA THR A 13 16.67 -61.83 -11.79
C THR A 13 16.64 -63.07 -10.89
N LEU A 14 15.56 -63.26 -10.11
CA LEU A 14 15.40 -64.43 -9.25
C LEU A 14 15.27 -65.72 -10.06
N ARG A 15 14.56 -65.71 -11.18
CA ARG A 15 14.45 -66.86 -12.09
C ARG A 15 15.79 -67.24 -12.72
N SER A 16 16.57 -66.25 -13.14
CA SER A 16 17.93 -66.47 -13.67
C SER A 16 18.85 -67.06 -12.61
N LEU A 17 18.81 -66.51 -11.39
CA LEU A 17 19.58 -67.00 -10.26
C LEU A 17 19.22 -68.44 -9.91
N GLN A 18 17.94 -68.82 -9.94
CA GLN A 18 17.50 -70.20 -9.72
C GLN A 18 18.03 -71.17 -10.78
N LEU A 19 18.05 -70.76 -12.04
CA LEU A 19 18.54 -71.59 -13.16
C LEU A 19 20.08 -71.71 -13.17
N GLN A 20 20.79 -70.73 -12.64
CA GLN A 20 22.26 -70.63 -12.69
C GLN A 20 22.93 -70.68 -11.30
N ALA A 21 22.21 -71.16 -10.28
CA ALA A 21 22.63 -71.08 -8.88
C ALA A 21 24.03 -71.66 -8.61
N ALA A 22 24.36 -72.80 -9.22
CA ALA A 22 25.69 -73.43 -9.06
C ALA A 22 26.83 -72.55 -9.61
N ALA A 23 26.63 -71.93 -10.77
CA ALA A 23 27.60 -71.03 -11.39
C ALA A 23 27.74 -69.72 -10.60
N ALA A 24 26.64 -69.20 -10.06
CA ALA A 24 26.65 -68.00 -9.22
C ALA A 24 27.45 -68.22 -7.92
N VAL A 25 27.28 -69.38 -7.27
CA VAL A 25 28.04 -69.75 -6.06
C VAL A 25 29.53 -69.97 -6.36
N LEU A 26 29.85 -70.67 -7.46
CA LEU A 26 31.24 -70.90 -7.89
C LEU A 26 31.99 -69.61 -8.24
N ASN A 27 31.31 -68.66 -8.88
CA ASN A 27 31.93 -67.41 -9.33
C ASN A 27 31.79 -66.26 -8.31
N GLY A 28 31.04 -66.46 -7.22
CA GLY A 28 30.80 -65.44 -6.18
C GLY A 28 30.02 -64.21 -6.66
N ARG A 29 29.36 -64.28 -7.83
CA ARG A 29 28.63 -63.17 -8.46
C ARG A 29 27.47 -63.69 -9.29
N PHE A 30 26.43 -62.89 -9.44
CA PHE A 30 25.32 -63.17 -10.35
C PHE A 30 24.85 -61.88 -11.02
N ASP A 31 24.25 -62.02 -12.20
CA ASP A 31 23.80 -60.88 -12.99
C ASP A 31 22.42 -60.40 -12.54
N LEU A 32 22.28 -59.08 -12.38
CA LEU A 32 20.99 -58.43 -12.18
C LEU A 32 20.35 -58.22 -13.54
N ILE A 33 19.13 -58.74 -13.72
CA ILE A 33 18.35 -58.47 -14.91
C ILE A 33 17.58 -57.17 -14.67
N THR A 34 17.87 -56.17 -15.49
CA THR A 34 17.18 -54.88 -15.45
C THR A 34 16.24 -54.74 -16.63
N THR A 35 15.08 -54.13 -16.41
CA THR A 35 14.23 -53.61 -17.48
C THR A 35 14.53 -52.13 -17.71
N THR A 36 14.40 -51.70 -18.96
CA THR A 36 14.55 -50.29 -19.32
C THR A 36 13.27 -49.55 -19.00
N ILE A 37 13.37 -48.48 -18.21
CA ILE A 37 12.24 -47.57 -17.94
C ILE A 37 12.41 -46.35 -18.83
N ALA A 38 11.43 -46.09 -19.69
CA ALA A 38 11.37 -44.86 -20.46
C ALA A 38 11.16 -43.66 -19.52
N PRO A 39 11.81 -42.52 -19.77
CA PRO A 39 11.58 -41.34 -18.97
C PRO A 39 10.14 -40.86 -19.12
N THR A 40 9.52 -40.44 -18.03
CA THR A 40 8.12 -39.99 -18.00
C THR A 40 7.88 -38.73 -18.83
N VAL A 41 8.89 -37.85 -18.93
CA VAL A 41 8.87 -36.64 -19.77
C VAL A 41 9.99 -36.76 -20.81
N THR A 42 9.61 -36.93 -22.07
CA THR A 42 10.54 -37.11 -23.21
C THR A 42 10.71 -35.84 -24.05
N ASP A 43 9.73 -34.94 -24.00
CA ASP A 43 9.71 -33.68 -24.72
C ASP A 43 9.38 -32.53 -23.76
N VAL A 44 10.25 -31.52 -23.74
CA VAL A 44 10.09 -30.29 -22.95
C VAL A 44 9.99 -29.05 -23.85
N SER A 45 9.93 -29.23 -25.18
CA SER A 45 9.90 -28.12 -26.15
C SER A 45 8.72 -27.17 -25.87
N GLY A 46 7.52 -27.70 -25.67
CA GLY A 46 6.35 -26.90 -25.31
C GLY A 46 6.49 -26.16 -23.96
N VAL A 47 7.22 -26.74 -23.00
CA VAL A 47 7.52 -26.12 -21.70
C VAL A 47 8.50 -24.95 -21.87
N VAL A 48 9.51 -25.14 -22.71
CA VAL A 48 10.50 -24.12 -23.06
C VAL A 48 9.85 -22.99 -23.87
N GLU A 49 8.95 -23.31 -24.82
CA GLU A 49 8.18 -22.32 -25.57
C GLU A 49 7.27 -21.48 -24.65
N GLN A 50 6.59 -22.11 -23.69
CA GLN A 50 5.78 -21.41 -22.69
C GLN A 50 6.64 -20.49 -21.81
N ALA A 51 7.79 -20.97 -21.33
CA ALA A 51 8.73 -20.18 -20.54
C ALA A 51 9.27 -18.99 -21.36
N ASN A 52 9.66 -19.22 -22.61
CA ASN A 52 10.12 -18.16 -23.52
C ASN A 52 9.03 -17.13 -23.80
N GLY A 53 7.76 -17.56 -23.89
CA GLY A 53 6.62 -16.68 -24.03
C GLY A 53 6.43 -15.76 -22.83
N LEU A 54 6.63 -16.27 -21.61
CA LEU A 54 6.62 -15.46 -20.39
C LEU A 54 7.83 -14.52 -20.34
N LEU A 55 9.04 -15.04 -20.60
CA LEU A 55 10.32 -14.33 -20.58
C LEU A 55 10.48 -13.28 -21.69
N GLY A 56 9.45 -13.06 -22.52
CA GLY A 56 9.35 -11.89 -23.41
C GLY A 56 8.76 -10.64 -22.73
N THR A 57 8.28 -10.76 -21.49
CA THR A 57 7.48 -9.71 -20.83
C THR A 57 8.36 -8.88 -19.89
N ALA A 58 8.59 -7.61 -20.23
CA ALA A 58 9.12 -6.63 -19.28
C ALA A 58 7.96 -5.97 -18.54
N VAL A 59 7.96 -6.02 -17.21
CA VAL A 59 6.87 -5.48 -16.38
C VAL A 59 7.22 -4.05 -15.96
N ALA A 60 6.39 -3.08 -16.34
CA ALA A 60 6.45 -1.72 -15.83
C ALA A 60 5.72 -1.66 -14.47
N VAL A 61 6.47 -1.38 -13.42
CA VAL A 61 5.93 -1.19 -12.07
C VAL A 61 6.00 0.28 -11.72
N ARG A 62 4.84 0.93 -11.68
CA ARG A 62 4.68 2.29 -11.18
C ARG A 62 4.37 2.25 -9.69
N VAL A 63 5.07 3.06 -8.90
CA VAL A 63 4.81 3.22 -7.46
C VAL A 63 4.47 4.67 -7.18
N PHE A 64 3.34 4.91 -6.54
CA PHE A 64 2.85 6.22 -6.17
C PHE A 64 2.94 6.44 -4.66
N ASP A 65 3.52 7.57 -4.24
CA ASP A 65 3.55 8.02 -2.85
C ASP A 65 2.56 9.17 -2.67
N ALA A 66 1.46 8.89 -1.96
CA ALA A 66 0.40 9.86 -1.73
C ALA A 66 0.84 11.06 -0.85
N VAL A 67 1.85 10.86 0.01
CA VAL A 67 2.37 11.87 0.92
C VAL A 67 3.14 12.93 0.14
N SER A 68 4.13 12.50 -0.62
CA SER A 68 4.97 13.39 -1.44
C SER A 68 4.33 13.81 -2.77
N ASN A 69 3.27 13.11 -3.20
CA ASN A 69 2.68 13.21 -4.54
C ASN A 69 3.59 12.76 -5.67
N ASP A 70 4.68 12.05 -5.36
CA ASP A 70 5.65 11.58 -6.33
C ASP A 70 5.26 10.20 -6.89
N SER A 71 5.75 9.90 -8.09
CA SER A 71 5.69 8.56 -8.63
C SER A 71 7.00 8.15 -9.28
N TRP A 72 7.32 6.88 -9.13
CA TRP A 72 8.49 6.25 -9.75
C TRP A 72 8.03 5.10 -10.62
N THR A 73 8.77 4.81 -11.68
CA THR A 73 8.49 3.66 -12.54
C THR A 73 9.77 2.88 -12.73
N TRP A 74 9.72 1.59 -12.41
CA TRP A 74 10.79 0.64 -12.65
C TRP A 74 10.35 -0.36 -13.70
N THR A 75 11.32 -0.88 -14.44
CA THR A 75 11.08 -1.97 -15.39
C THR A 75 11.73 -3.23 -14.84
N LEU A 76 10.90 -4.21 -14.48
CA LEU A 76 11.34 -5.57 -14.17
C LEU A 76 11.50 -6.32 -15.49
N THR A 77 12.74 -6.43 -15.93
CA THR A 77 13.10 -7.14 -17.15
C THR A 77 13.17 -8.67 -16.90
N PRO A 78 12.99 -9.49 -17.94
CA PRO A 78 13.05 -10.96 -17.82
C PRO A 78 14.32 -11.53 -17.20
N ASP A 79 15.47 -10.86 -17.34
CA ASP A 79 16.73 -11.25 -16.69
C ASP A 79 16.72 -11.05 -15.17
N ILE A 80 15.85 -10.18 -14.65
CA ILE A 80 15.64 -9.99 -13.21
C ILE A 80 14.59 -10.98 -12.72
N TRP A 81 13.35 -10.86 -13.21
CA TRP A 81 12.24 -11.63 -12.63
C TRP A 81 12.27 -13.10 -13.02
N GLY A 82 12.90 -13.45 -14.14
CA GLY A 82 13.08 -14.84 -14.58
C GLY A 82 13.91 -15.68 -13.61
N GLN A 83 14.70 -15.04 -12.73
CA GLN A 83 15.44 -15.72 -11.67
C GLN A 83 14.53 -16.30 -10.59
N TRP A 84 13.28 -15.82 -10.52
CA TRP A 84 12.27 -16.24 -9.54
C TRP A 84 11.18 -17.11 -10.16
N LEU A 85 11.35 -17.50 -11.43
CA LEU A 85 10.42 -18.37 -12.12
C LEU A 85 10.64 -19.82 -11.66
N THR A 86 9.62 -20.40 -11.04
CA THR A 86 9.62 -21.77 -10.53
C THR A 86 8.74 -22.67 -11.37
N PHE A 87 9.19 -23.90 -11.57
CA PHE A 87 8.47 -24.93 -12.31
C PHE A 87 7.80 -25.91 -11.37
N ASP A 88 6.48 -26.11 -11.51
CA ASP A 88 5.77 -27.14 -10.76
C ASP A 88 6.01 -28.53 -11.37
N ALA A 89 7.00 -29.22 -10.79
CA ALA A 89 7.35 -30.58 -11.20
C ALA A 89 6.29 -31.64 -10.86
N ALA A 90 5.35 -31.36 -9.94
CA ALA A 90 4.28 -32.30 -9.59
C ALA A 90 3.14 -32.26 -10.62
N ALA A 91 2.76 -31.06 -11.08
CA ALA A 91 1.85 -30.89 -12.20
C ALA A 91 2.43 -31.54 -13.48
N ALA A 92 3.74 -31.42 -13.67
CA ALA A 92 4.44 -31.97 -14.84
C ALA A 92 4.31 -33.51 -14.96
N GLN A 93 4.16 -34.23 -13.83
CA GLN A 93 3.93 -35.68 -13.83
C GLN A 93 2.54 -36.06 -14.37
N GLN A 94 1.60 -35.12 -14.41
CA GLN A 94 0.25 -35.29 -14.96
C GLN A 94 0.13 -34.73 -16.39
N GLY A 95 1.25 -34.34 -17.01
CA GLY A 95 1.26 -33.71 -18.34
C GLY A 95 0.78 -32.26 -18.35
N GLN A 96 0.64 -31.62 -17.19
CA GLN A 96 0.35 -30.19 -17.05
C GLN A 96 1.61 -29.44 -16.65
N PHE A 97 1.95 -28.38 -17.37
CA PHE A 97 3.15 -27.61 -17.09
C PHE A 97 2.74 -26.21 -16.64
N THR A 98 2.94 -25.92 -15.36
CA THR A 98 2.62 -24.63 -14.75
C THR A 98 3.89 -23.96 -14.25
N TRP A 99 4.10 -22.74 -14.72
CA TRP A 99 5.12 -21.84 -14.21
C TRP A 99 4.49 -20.93 -13.17
N THR A 100 5.18 -20.76 -12.05
CA THR A 100 4.81 -19.83 -11.00
C THR A 100 5.97 -18.88 -10.74
N LEU A 101 5.65 -17.67 -10.32
CA LEU A 101 6.65 -16.70 -9.90
C LEU A 101 6.73 -16.72 -8.38
N ASP A 102 7.93 -16.74 -7.82
CA ASP A 102 8.13 -16.57 -6.37
C ASP A 102 7.78 -15.12 -5.98
N ALA A 103 6.52 -14.94 -5.58
CA ALA A 103 5.99 -13.64 -5.19
C ALA A 103 6.75 -13.01 -4.01
N ALA A 104 7.33 -13.80 -3.11
CA ALA A 104 8.09 -13.26 -1.97
C ALA A 104 9.39 -12.61 -2.44
N GLN A 105 10.10 -13.23 -3.39
CA GLN A 105 11.33 -12.66 -3.96
C GLN A 105 11.04 -11.37 -4.74
N VAL A 106 9.94 -11.35 -5.51
CA VAL A 106 9.50 -10.15 -6.22
C VAL A 106 9.17 -9.01 -5.26
N GLY A 107 8.37 -9.30 -4.22
CA GLY A 107 7.99 -8.34 -3.20
C GLY A 107 9.21 -7.74 -2.50
N ALA A 108 10.12 -8.60 -2.02
CA ALA A 108 11.36 -8.18 -1.37
C ALA A 108 12.24 -7.32 -2.30
N HIS A 109 12.34 -7.66 -3.58
CA HIS A 109 13.10 -6.86 -4.55
C HIS A 109 12.51 -5.45 -4.73
N LEU A 110 11.19 -5.36 -4.94
CA LEU A 110 10.51 -4.08 -5.10
C LEU A 110 10.58 -3.24 -3.83
N ASN A 111 10.44 -3.86 -2.67
CA ASN A 111 10.60 -3.17 -1.39
C ASN A 111 12.03 -2.65 -1.18
N ALA A 112 13.04 -3.42 -1.59
CA ALA A 112 14.43 -2.98 -1.57
C ALA A 112 14.68 -1.75 -2.47
N GLN A 113 13.97 -1.63 -3.60
CA GLN A 113 14.05 -0.43 -4.46
C GLN A 113 13.36 0.77 -3.82
N VAL A 114 12.18 0.59 -3.23
CA VAL A 114 11.40 1.68 -2.63
C VAL A 114 12.07 2.21 -1.36
N THR A 115 12.64 1.34 -0.53
CA THR A 115 13.37 1.74 0.68
C THR A 115 14.62 2.58 0.36
N GLN A 116 15.25 2.39 -0.81
CA GLN A 116 16.38 3.23 -1.27
C GLN A 116 15.97 4.67 -1.59
N LEU A 117 14.69 4.95 -1.83
CA LEU A 117 14.18 6.32 -1.98
C LEU A 117 14.18 7.11 -0.66
N GLY A 118 14.40 6.43 0.47
CA GLY A 118 14.43 7.04 1.80
C GLY A 118 13.06 7.49 2.30
N GLY A 119 13.05 8.24 3.40
CA GLY A 119 11.81 8.75 4.01
C GLY A 119 10.93 7.66 4.65
N SER A 120 11.55 6.56 5.11
CA SER A 120 10.85 5.41 5.71
C SER A 120 9.85 4.70 4.79
N ARG A 121 10.02 4.84 3.46
CA ARG A 121 9.11 4.27 2.45
C ARG A 121 9.26 2.76 2.31
N TYR A 122 8.15 2.08 2.03
CA TYR A 122 8.11 0.67 1.68
C TYR A 122 6.92 0.36 0.75
N VAL A 123 6.89 -0.83 0.18
CA VAL A 123 5.68 -1.39 -0.47
C VAL A 123 5.27 -2.66 0.27
N ASP A 124 3.98 -2.95 0.30
CA ASP A 124 3.50 -4.25 0.78
C ASP A 124 4.04 -5.36 -0.13
N GLU A 125 4.98 -6.15 0.38
CA GLU A 125 5.70 -7.18 -0.38
C GLU A 125 4.75 -8.25 -0.91
N ALA A 126 3.74 -8.64 -0.14
CA ALA A 126 2.78 -9.68 -0.52
C ALA A 126 1.87 -9.19 -1.65
N MET A 127 1.36 -7.95 -1.55
CA MET A 127 0.57 -7.33 -2.61
C MET A 127 1.41 -7.10 -3.87
N ALA A 128 2.64 -6.59 -3.71
CA ALA A 128 3.55 -6.33 -4.83
C ALA A 128 3.89 -7.62 -5.60
N GLY A 129 4.28 -8.68 -4.89
CA GLY A 129 4.56 -9.97 -5.48
C GLY A 129 3.35 -10.55 -6.22
N THR A 130 2.17 -10.49 -5.61
CA THR A 130 0.92 -10.96 -6.21
C THR A 130 0.58 -10.19 -7.49
N ALA A 131 0.67 -8.85 -7.45
CA ALA A 131 0.33 -7.99 -8.58
C ALA A 131 1.25 -8.24 -9.79
N VAL A 132 2.57 -8.36 -9.57
CA VAL A 132 3.52 -8.68 -10.64
C VAL A 132 3.30 -10.09 -11.19
N SER A 133 3.02 -11.07 -10.33
CA SER A 133 2.74 -12.44 -10.75
C SER A 133 1.50 -12.50 -11.64
N GLN A 134 0.44 -11.77 -11.28
CA GLN A 134 -0.78 -11.63 -12.09
C GLN A 134 -0.54 -10.88 -13.40
N ALA A 135 0.26 -9.81 -13.39
CA ALA A 135 0.62 -9.05 -14.59
C ALA A 135 1.35 -9.93 -15.62
N ILE A 136 2.30 -10.75 -15.18
CA ILE A 136 3.02 -11.70 -16.05
C ILE A 136 2.08 -12.79 -16.56
N ALA A 137 1.29 -13.40 -15.68
CA ALA A 137 0.37 -14.48 -16.05
C ALA A 137 -0.73 -14.02 -17.03
N SER A 138 -1.21 -12.77 -16.89
CA SER A 138 -2.23 -12.18 -17.76
C SER A 138 -1.66 -11.48 -19.00
N GLN A 139 -0.33 -11.46 -19.17
CA GLN A 139 0.36 -10.71 -20.23
C GLN A 139 -0.02 -9.22 -20.28
N ASN A 140 -0.37 -8.64 -19.13
CA ASN A 140 -0.60 -7.22 -18.96
C ASN A 140 0.54 -6.62 -18.13
N PRO A 141 1.60 -6.11 -18.75
CA PRO A 141 2.87 -5.78 -18.09
C PRO A 141 2.84 -4.48 -17.29
N ASN A 142 1.68 -4.02 -16.80
CA ASN A 142 1.57 -2.78 -16.06
C ASN A 142 1.04 -3.05 -14.65
N VAL A 143 1.85 -2.69 -13.66
CA VAL A 143 1.52 -2.80 -12.24
C VAL A 143 1.57 -1.42 -11.62
N SER A 144 0.56 -1.06 -10.85
CA SER A 144 0.56 0.13 -10.00
C SER A 144 0.54 -0.29 -8.54
N LEU A 145 1.48 0.23 -7.76
CA LEU A 145 1.56 0.01 -6.31
C LEU A 145 1.54 1.35 -5.58
N ARG A 146 1.20 1.29 -4.30
CA ARG A 146 1.31 2.42 -3.36
C ARG A 146 2.56 2.26 -2.51
N ALA A 147 3.30 3.35 -2.33
CA ALA A 147 4.30 3.46 -1.28
C ALA A 147 3.62 3.81 0.05
N TYR A 148 4.05 3.14 1.10
CA TYR A 148 3.66 3.33 2.49
C TYR A 148 4.87 3.80 3.29
N HIS A 149 4.69 4.23 4.53
CA HIS A 149 5.69 4.80 5.41
C HIS A 149 5.69 4.08 6.76
N TYR A 150 6.86 3.68 7.23
CA TYR A 150 6.98 3.11 8.57
C TYR A 150 6.78 4.18 9.66
N PRO A 151 6.25 3.79 10.83
CA PRO A 151 6.37 4.59 12.05
C PRO A 151 7.83 5.00 12.30
N GLN A 152 8.02 6.22 12.80
CA GLN A 152 9.35 6.78 13.02
C GLN A 152 9.64 6.89 14.52
N GLN A 153 10.92 7.00 14.86
CA GLN A 153 11.35 7.30 16.22
C GLN A 153 11.85 8.74 16.27
N HIS A 154 11.37 9.51 17.23
CA HIS A 154 11.76 10.89 17.45
C HIS A 154 12.42 11.03 18.82
N VAL A 155 13.62 11.62 18.84
CA VAL A 155 14.32 11.95 20.09
C VAL A 155 13.93 13.37 20.48
N VAL A 156 13.22 13.52 21.59
CA VAL A 156 12.74 14.80 22.10
C VAL A 156 13.90 15.76 22.36
N GLN A 157 13.76 16.98 21.86
CA GLN A 157 14.64 18.10 22.07
C GLN A 157 14.12 19.03 23.19
N SER A 158 15.01 19.86 23.72
CA SER A 158 14.65 20.83 24.76
C SER A 158 13.65 21.87 24.22
N GLY A 159 12.52 22.03 24.90
CA GLY A 159 11.48 23.00 24.56
C GLY A 159 10.37 22.47 23.64
N GLU A 160 10.49 21.24 23.15
CA GLU A 160 9.42 20.61 22.38
C GLU A 160 8.22 20.24 23.27
N THR A 161 7.06 20.13 22.61
CA THR A 161 5.82 19.58 23.15
C THR A 161 5.33 18.50 22.19
N ILE A 162 4.46 17.59 22.64
CA ILE A 162 3.85 16.61 21.72
C ILE A 162 3.10 17.34 20.59
N SER A 163 2.51 18.50 20.87
CA SER A 163 1.83 19.33 19.87
C SER A 163 2.78 19.95 18.84
N SER A 164 3.96 20.43 19.24
CA SER A 164 4.95 20.95 18.29
C SER A 164 5.55 19.83 17.45
N ILE A 165 5.88 18.70 18.07
CA ILE A 165 6.36 17.50 17.36
C ILE A 165 5.29 17.04 16.37
N GLY A 166 4.03 16.92 16.78
CA GLY A 166 2.94 16.54 15.89
C GLY A 166 2.77 17.49 14.71
N ARG A 167 2.92 18.79 14.92
CA ARG A 167 2.91 19.79 13.84
C ARG A 167 4.04 19.55 12.84
N ASP A 168 5.24 19.26 13.31
CA ASP A 168 6.42 19.06 12.45
C ASP A 168 6.31 17.77 11.61
N TYR A 169 5.73 16.71 12.18
CA TYR A 169 5.48 15.45 11.47
C TYR A 169 4.17 15.42 10.67
N GLY A 170 3.31 16.43 10.81
CA GLY A 170 1.98 16.43 10.20
C GLY A 170 1.03 15.36 10.77
N ILE A 171 1.20 15.04 12.06
CA ILE A 171 0.39 14.06 12.79
C ILE A 171 -0.33 14.76 13.94
N PRO A 172 -1.67 14.67 14.08
CA PRO A 172 -2.37 15.26 15.21
C PRO A 172 -1.84 14.72 16.54
N TYR A 173 -1.54 15.59 17.50
CA TYR A 173 -0.87 15.22 18.75
C TYR A 173 -1.54 14.06 19.54
N PRO A 174 -2.89 13.89 19.56
CA PRO A 174 -3.50 12.76 20.26
C PRO A 174 -3.16 11.39 19.65
N TRP A 175 -2.82 11.34 18.35
CA TRP A 175 -2.33 10.11 17.70
C TRP A 175 -0.94 9.75 18.20
N ILE A 176 -0.05 10.73 18.38
CA ILE A 176 1.26 10.51 19.00
C ILE A 176 1.09 10.07 20.46
N GLN A 177 0.19 10.67 21.22
CA GLN A 177 -0.07 10.22 22.61
C GLN A 177 -0.56 8.78 22.66
N GLN A 178 -1.45 8.36 21.77
CA GLN A 178 -1.93 6.98 21.71
C GLN A 178 -0.80 5.99 21.37
N ALA A 179 0.11 6.36 20.47
CA ALA A 179 1.27 5.55 20.12
C ALA A 179 2.30 5.43 21.26
N ASN A 180 2.22 6.28 22.29
CA ASN A 180 3.17 6.34 23.41
C ASN A 180 2.45 6.25 24.77
N PRO A 181 1.81 5.11 25.09
CA PRO A 181 1.09 4.97 26.35
C PRO A 181 2.03 5.13 27.56
N GLY A 182 1.60 5.93 28.54
CA GLY A 182 2.38 6.20 29.77
C GLY A 182 3.35 7.39 29.67
N VAL A 183 3.38 8.11 28.55
CA VAL A 183 4.09 9.39 28.44
C VAL A 183 3.20 10.53 28.93
N ASP A 184 3.28 10.83 30.23
CA ASP A 184 2.53 11.93 30.86
C ASP A 184 3.26 13.28 30.80
N SER A 185 4.59 13.26 30.69
CA SER A 185 5.43 14.45 30.59
C SER A 185 6.61 14.19 29.65
N LEU A 186 6.97 15.21 28.90
CA LEU A 186 8.00 15.14 27.87
C LEU A 186 9.35 15.58 28.44
N PHE A 187 10.40 14.77 28.23
CA PHE A 187 11.76 15.10 28.68
C PHE A 187 12.73 15.06 27.50
N ALA A 188 13.69 16.00 27.46
CA ALA A 188 14.74 15.99 26.44
C ALA A 188 15.54 14.67 26.48
N GLY A 189 15.79 14.08 25.33
CA GLY A 189 16.43 12.77 25.15
C GLY A 189 15.47 11.58 25.21
N GLN A 190 14.19 11.79 25.57
CA GLN A 190 13.17 10.75 25.48
C GLN A 190 12.93 10.35 24.03
N ILE A 191 12.69 9.06 23.79
CA ILE A 191 12.33 8.55 22.46
C ILE A 191 10.80 8.40 22.41
N LEU A 192 10.18 8.99 21.40
CA LEU A 192 8.77 8.82 21.06
C LEU A 192 8.61 8.06 19.76
N THR A 193 7.62 7.18 19.72
CA THR A 193 7.12 6.61 18.47
C THR A 193 6.19 7.60 17.80
N ILE A 194 6.51 8.00 16.57
CA ILE A 194 5.62 8.76 15.70
C ILE A 194 4.89 7.72 14.83
N PRO A 195 3.54 7.64 14.90
CA PRO A 195 2.79 6.67 14.11
C PRO A 195 2.96 6.95 12.61
N SER A 196 2.57 5.97 11.78
CA SER A 196 2.64 6.16 10.34
C SER A 196 1.60 7.18 9.89
N VAL A 197 1.98 8.04 8.95
CA VAL A 197 1.04 8.91 8.23
C VAL A 197 -0.01 8.10 7.46
N ASP A 198 0.27 6.84 7.11
CA ASP A 198 -0.70 5.97 6.45
C ASP A 198 -1.95 5.71 7.28
N GLU A 199 -1.86 5.81 8.61
CA GLU A 199 -3.01 5.70 9.50
C GLU A 199 -4.03 6.84 9.28
N LEU A 200 -3.60 7.96 8.69
CA LEU A 200 -4.41 9.13 8.36
C LEU A 200 -4.92 9.15 6.90
N ILE A 201 -4.45 8.20 6.08
CA ILE A 201 -4.85 8.02 4.67
C ILE A 201 -5.24 6.55 4.38
N PRO A 202 -6.26 6.02 5.07
CA PRO A 202 -6.56 4.58 5.10
C PRO A 202 -7.23 4.03 3.84
N LEU A 203 -7.76 4.88 2.96
CA LEU A 203 -8.51 4.45 1.78
C LEU A 203 -7.62 4.36 0.54
N PRO A 204 -8.03 3.61 -0.50
CA PRO A 204 -7.42 3.67 -1.82
C PRO A 204 -7.32 5.12 -2.31
N VAL A 205 -6.17 5.50 -2.84
CA VAL A 205 -5.89 6.90 -3.17
C VAL A 205 -6.42 7.26 -4.55
N VAL A 206 -7.12 8.39 -4.65
CA VAL A 206 -7.53 8.98 -5.93
C VAL A 206 -6.40 9.86 -6.45
N GLU A 207 -5.43 9.25 -7.15
CA GLU A 207 -4.13 9.87 -7.45
C GLU A 207 -4.20 11.12 -8.33
N ASN A 208 -5.25 11.27 -9.13
CA ASN A 208 -5.39 12.40 -10.04
C ASN A 208 -6.05 13.63 -9.40
N LYS A 209 -6.42 13.57 -8.12
CA LYS A 209 -7.09 14.64 -7.39
C LYS A 209 -6.34 14.95 -6.09
N ARG A 210 -6.18 16.23 -5.78
CA ARG A 210 -5.56 16.69 -4.52
C ARG A 210 -6.18 18.00 -4.07
N ILE A 211 -6.42 18.12 -2.78
CA ILE A 211 -6.88 19.35 -2.13
C ILE A 211 -5.73 19.85 -1.25
N VAL A 212 -5.34 21.11 -1.39
CA VAL A 212 -4.33 21.75 -0.55
C VAL A 212 -4.99 22.87 0.23
N VAL A 213 -4.82 22.88 1.55
CA VAL A 213 -5.34 23.90 2.46
C VAL A 213 -4.18 24.57 3.16
N SER A 214 -4.14 25.90 3.17
CA SER A 214 -3.15 26.66 3.94
C SER A 214 -3.83 27.33 5.13
N ILE A 215 -3.36 26.98 6.34
CA ILE A 215 -3.78 27.61 7.59
C ILE A 215 -3.29 29.06 7.63
N THR A 216 -2.04 29.35 7.26
CA THR A 216 -1.55 30.74 7.23
C THR A 216 -2.29 31.64 6.24
N GLN A 217 -2.61 31.13 5.04
CA GLN A 217 -3.27 31.92 4.00
C GLN A 217 -4.80 31.89 4.07
N GLN A 218 -5.39 30.98 4.85
CA GLN A 218 -6.84 30.79 4.94
C GLN A 218 -7.45 30.57 3.54
N LYS A 219 -6.86 29.62 2.81
CA LYS A 219 -7.22 29.27 1.42
C LYS A 219 -7.22 27.77 1.20
N ALA A 220 -8.02 27.36 0.22
CA ALA A 220 -8.02 26.01 -0.32
C ALA A 220 -7.79 26.06 -1.84
N TRP A 221 -6.90 25.20 -2.34
CA TRP A 221 -6.67 24.94 -3.76
C TRP A 221 -7.07 23.51 -4.08
N VAL A 222 -7.86 23.34 -5.13
CA VAL A 222 -8.33 22.03 -5.58
C VAL A 222 -7.69 21.74 -6.93
N TYR A 223 -7.00 20.60 -7.03
CA TYR A 223 -6.27 20.18 -8.21
C TYR A 223 -6.90 18.93 -8.82
N GLU A 224 -6.94 18.89 -10.15
CA GLU A 224 -7.36 17.72 -10.93
C GLU A 224 -6.38 17.54 -12.09
N ASN A 225 -5.86 16.32 -12.25
CA ASN A 225 -4.86 15.97 -13.26
C ASN A 225 -3.65 16.93 -13.26
N GLY A 226 -3.19 17.34 -12.06
CA GLY A 226 -2.09 18.28 -11.87
C GLY A 226 -2.39 19.75 -12.19
N SER A 227 -3.61 20.07 -12.64
CA SER A 227 -4.02 21.44 -12.95
C SER A 227 -4.86 22.03 -11.82
N LEU A 228 -4.64 23.31 -11.50
CA LEU A 228 -5.49 24.03 -10.56
C LEU A 228 -6.91 24.14 -11.14
N LYS A 229 -7.88 23.54 -10.45
CA LYS A 229 -9.29 23.56 -10.80
C LYS A 229 -10.01 24.72 -10.13
N TRP A 230 -9.78 24.91 -8.83
CA TRP A 230 -10.38 25.98 -8.04
C TRP A 230 -9.44 26.52 -6.98
N GLU A 231 -9.57 27.82 -6.70
CA GLU A 231 -8.95 28.51 -5.56
C GLU A 231 -10.05 29.23 -4.79
N TRP A 232 -10.16 28.93 -3.49
CA TRP A 232 -11.19 29.48 -2.63
C TRP A 232 -10.61 30.04 -1.34
N ALA A 233 -11.28 31.06 -0.78
CA ALA A 233 -11.12 31.38 0.63
C ALA A 233 -11.61 30.20 1.47
N ALA A 234 -10.87 29.88 2.54
CA ALA A 234 -11.21 28.85 3.50
C ALA A 234 -11.00 29.40 4.91
N SER A 235 -11.66 28.82 5.90
CA SER A 235 -11.51 29.22 7.30
C SER A 235 -11.19 28.01 8.16
N THR A 236 -10.11 28.07 8.94
CA THR A 236 -9.63 26.93 9.74
C THR A 236 -9.93 27.13 11.24
N GLY A 237 -9.46 26.19 12.06
CA GLY A 237 -9.62 26.19 13.50
C GLY A 237 -8.94 27.38 14.18
N ILE A 238 -9.59 27.91 15.22
CA ILE A 238 -9.04 28.94 16.12
C ILE A 238 -7.84 28.42 16.93
N ALA A 239 -7.08 29.30 17.58
CA ALA A 239 -5.87 28.93 18.33
C ALA A 239 -6.11 27.88 19.42
N ASP A 240 -7.24 27.94 20.13
CA ASP A 240 -7.60 27.00 21.20
C ASP A 240 -8.21 25.69 20.67
N SER A 241 -8.51 25.62 19.37
CA SER A 241 -9.04 24.44 18.69
C SER A 241 -8.54 24.40 17.25
N PRO A 242 -7.22 24.21 17.06
CA PRO A 242 -6.58 24.42 15.78
C PRO A 242 -6.89 23.28 14.80
N THR A 243 -6.93 23.61 13.51
CA THR A 243 -6.83 22.58 12.46
C THR A 243 -5.40 22.01 12.47
N SER A 244 -5.29 20.69 12.44
CA SER A 244 -4.00 20.00 12.42
C SER A 244 -3.43 20.05 11.00
N PRO A 245 -2.17 20.49 10.81
CA PRO A 245 -1.48 20.26 9.54
C PRO A 245 -1.16 18.77 9.36
N GLY A 246 -0.96 18.36 8.12
CA GLY A 246 -0.68 16.96 7.78
C GLY A 246 -1.21 16.55 6.41
N ILE A 247 -1.01 15.28 6.07
CA ILE A 247 -1.59 14.64 4.90
C ILE A 247 -2.72 13.73 5.37
N PHE A 248 -3.91 14.00 4.86
CA PHE A 248 -5.15 13.31 5.17
C PHE A 248 -5.84 12.90 3.88
N GLN A 249 -7.06 12.38 4.01
CA GLN A 249 -7.87 11.93 2.90
C GLN A 249 -9.32 12.30 3.15
N ILE A 250 -10.11 12.55 2.11
CA ILE A 250 -11.56 12.52 2.25
C ILE A 250 -11.95 11.09 2.60
N GLN A 251 -12.53 10.87 3.78
CA GLN A 251 -12.87 9.53 4.30
C GLN A 251 -14.36 9.25 4.34
N THR A 252 -15.19 10.28 4.53
CA THR A 252 -16.65 10.14 4.62
C THR A 252 -17.36 11.34 4.03
N HIS A 253 -18.61 11.12 3.63
CA HIS A 253 -19.54 12.16 3.18
C HIS A 253 -20.82 12.13 4.00
N GLU A 254 -21.26 13.29 4.49
CA GLU A 254 -22.55 13.48 5.15
C GLU A 254 -23.22 14.74 4.60
N GLU A 255 -24.43 14.63 4.04
CA GLU A 255 -25.16 15.77 3.48
C GLU A 255 -25.34 16.89 4.51
N THR A 256 -25.58 16.54 5.78
CA THR A 256 -25.58 17.47 6.91
C THR A 256 -25.15 16.74 8.18
N ALA A 257 -23.94 17.01 8.66
CA ALA A 257 -23.43 16.47 9.91
C ALA A 257 -23.88 17.30 11.12
N TYR A 258 -24.10 16.66 12.27
CA TYR A 258 -24.42 17.34 13.53
C TYR A 258 -23.27 17.23 14.55
N ALA A 259 -22.71 18.37 14.94
CA ALA A 259 -21.64 18.44 15.94
C ALA A 259 -22.22 18.82 17.32
N GLY A 260 -22.60 17.81 18.10
CA GLY A 260 -23.31 17.98 19.38
C GLY A 260 -22.56 18.81 20.44
N ASN A 261 -21.22 18.78 20.45
CA ASN A 261 -20.41 19.55 21.41
C ASN A 261 -20.54 21.07 21.23
N TRP A 262 -20.92 21.53 20.04
CA TRP A 262 -21.02 22.95 19.71
C TRP A 262 -22.42 23.39 19.25
N ASP A 263 -23.34 22.42 19.17
CA ASP A 263 -24.69 22.58 18.60
C ASP A 263 -24.63 23.17 17.19
N LEU A 264 -23.99 22.47 16.25
CA LEU A 264 -23.81 22.92 14.87
C LEU A 264 -24.32 21.88 13.89
N TRP A 265 -25.16 22.32 12.94
CA TRP A 265 -25.51 21.57 11.74
C TRP A 265 -24.63 22.03 10.60
N MET A 266 -23.81 21.14 10.05
CA MET A 266 -22.78 21.42 9.06
C MET A 266 -23.16 20.78 7.72
N PRO A 267 -23.60 21.57 6.72
CA PRO A 267 -23.97 21.03 5.41
C PRO A 267 -22.73 20.63 4.60
N SER A 268 -22.93 19.67 3.68
CA SER A 268 -21.90 19.19 2.74
C SER A 268 -20.62 18.77 3.47
N PHE A 269 -20.77 18.00 4.55
CA PHE A 269 -19.67 17.63 5.42
C PHE A 269 -18.85 16.50 4.80
N MET A 270 -17.53 16.70 4.73
CA MET A 270 -16.56 15.70 4.28
C MET A 270 -15.53 15.45 5.38
N GLY A 271 -15.59 14.29 6.03
CA GLY A 271 -14.67 13.94 7.11
C GLY A 271 -13.28 13.65 6.58
N ILE A 272 -12.23 14.20 7.22
CA ILE A 272 -10.83 14.03 6.80
C ILE A 272 -9.94 13.30 7.81
N TYR A 273 -10.08 13.61 9.09
CA TYR A 273 -9.33 12.93 10.16
C TYR A 273 -10.08 13.02 11.49
N ARG A 274 -9.85 12.04 12.36
CA ARG A 274 -10.33 12.09 13.75
C ARG A 274 -9.37 12.93 14.59
N PRO A 275 -9.82 14.00 15.26
CA PRO A 275 -8.94 14.83 16.08
C PRO A 275 -8.36 14.05 17.26
N VAL A 276 -9.08 13.04 17.74
CA VAL A 276 -8.59 12.02 18.68
C VAL A 276 -8.83 10.65 18.04
N PRO A 277 -7.87 9.71 18.04
CA PRO A 277 -8.03 8.43 17.34
C PRO A 277 -9.30 7.65 17.68
N THR A 278 -9.76 7.77 18.92
CA THR A 278 -10.94 7.07 19.44
C THR A 278 -12.24 7.89 19.35
N SER A 279 -12.23 9.09 18.75
CA SER A 279 -13.43 9.92 18.66
C SER A 279 -14.36 9.38 17.58
N ASP A 280 -15.67 9.36 17.84
CA ASP A 280 -16.66 8.96 16.83
C ASP A 280 -16.88 10.03 15.75
N PHE A 281 -16.46 11.27 16.01
CA PHE A 281 -16.53 12.38 15.06
C PHE A 281 -15.19 12.64 14.36
N MET A 282 -15.26 13.40 13.27
CA MET A 282 -14.11 13.82 12.45
C MET A 282 -14.06 15.34 12.33
N ASN A 283 -12.86 15.87 12.12
CA ASN A 283 -12.70 17.17 11.48
C ASN A 283 -12.85 16.98 9.98
N GLY A 284 -13.41 17.98 9.31
CA GLY A 284 -13.84 17.89 7.92
C GLY A 284 -13.96 19.22 7.23
N PHE A 285 -14.23 19.18 5.92
CA PHE A 285 -14.76 20.34 5.20
C PHE A 285 -16.26 20.47 5.46
N HIS A 286 -16.78 21.69 5.50
CA HIS A 286 -18.22 21.95 5.48
C HIS A 286 -18.57 23.36 4.99
N GLY A 287 -19.84 23.55 4.61
CA GLY A 287 -20.41 24.86 4.32
C GLY A 287 -20.75 25.66 5.57
N PHE A 288 -21.41 26.81 5.45
CA PHE A 288 -21.78 27.61 6.62
C PHE A 288 -22.68 26.81 7.58
N PRO A 289 -22.26 26.61 8.84
CA PRO A 289 -23.06 25.84 9.76
C PRO A 289 -24.24 26.67 10.25
N SER A 290 -25.25 25.98 10.78
CA SER A 290 -26.41 26.62 11.38
C SER A 290 -26.72 26.10 12.78
N ARG A 291 -27.42 26.93 13.56
CA ARG A 291 -28.13 26.50 14.76
C ARG A 291 -29.61 26.35 14.47
N ASN A 292 -30.17 25.19 14.81
CA ASN A 292 -31.59 24.88 14.61
C ASN A 292 -32.09 25.20 13.19
N GLY A 293 -31.26 25.03 12.16
CA GLY A 293 -31.62 25.19 10.75
C GLY A 293 -32.01 26.61 10.30
N SER A 294 -31.77 27.65 11.10
CA SER A 294 -32.30 29.00 10.82
C SER A 294 -31.25 30.11 10.77
N GLN A 295 -30.25 30.09 11.65
CA GLN A 295 -29.19 31.09 11.68
C GLN A 295 -27.89 30.51 11.12
N LEU A 296 -27.49 30.94 9.92
CA LEU A 296 -26.16 30.66 9.38
C LEU A 296 -25.10 31.41 10.20
N LEU A 297 -24.02 30.72 10.52
CA LEU A 297 -22.88 31.25 11.25
C LEU A 297 -21.69 31.50 10.31
N TRP A 298 -20.81 32.43 10.69
CA TRP A 298 -19.52 32.69 10.04
C TRP A 298 -19.56 33.11 8.57
N THR A 299 -20.73 33.51 8.06
CA THR A 299 -20.92 33.97 6.67
C THR A 299 -20.07 35.18 6.28
N SER A 300 -19.62 35.97 7.26
CA SER A 300 -18.75 37.14 7.10
C SER A 300 -17.32 36.90 7.61
N SER A 301 -16.97 35.65 7.92
CA SER A 301 -15.69 35.30 8.54
C SER A 301 -14.78 34.43 7.66
N LEU A 302 -15.20 34.12 6.43
CA LEU A 302 -14.35 33.40 5.47
C LEU A 302 -13.01 34.11 5.27
N GLY A 303 -11.93 33.33 5.28
CA GLY A 303 -10.56 33.85 5.19
C GLY A 303 -9.93 34.16 6.55
N HIS A 304 -10.61 33.82 7.65
CA HIS A 304 -10.09 33.95 9.02
C HIS A 304 -10.32 32.68 9.86
N PRO A 305 -9.43 32.35 10.81
CA PRO A 305 -9.64 31.22 11.71
C PRO A 305 -10.88 31.46 12.59
N VAL A 306 -11.87 30.57 12.49
CA VAL A 306 -13.17 30.70 13.21
C VAL A 306 -13.81 29.39 13.62
N THR A 307 -13.33 28.26 13.11
CA THR A 307 -13.93 26.95 13.38
C THR A 307 -13.34 26.32 14.65
N TYR A 308 -13.87 25.16 15.04
CA TYR A 308 -13.32 24.31 16.11
C TYR A 308 -12.47 23.15 15.55
N GLY A 309 -11.73 23.41 14.46
CA GLY A 309 -10.80 22.45 13.84
C GLY A 309 -11.16 22.06 12.41
N CYS A 310 -12.43 22.16 12.02
CA CYS A 310 -12.89 21.93 10.64
C CYS A 310 -12.38 23.00 9.66
N ILE A 311 -12.53 22.73 8.37
CA ILE A 311 -12.24 23.67 7.29
C ILE A 311 -13.57 24.17 6.71
N LEU A 312 -13.88 25.42 6.99
CA LEU A 312 -15.08 26.07 6.49
C LEU A 312 -14.83 26.61 5.08
N LEU A 313 -15.76 26.31 4.18
CA LEU A 313 -15.91 26.95 2.87
C LEU A 313 -17.26 27.69 2.83
N SER A 314 -17.46 28.55 1.83
CA SER A 314 -18.83 29.01 1.52
C SER A 314 -19.70 27.78 1.20
N SER A 315 -20.99 27.81 1.54
CA SER A 315 -21.89 26.67 1.29
C SER A 315 -21.89 26.20 -0.17
N ASP A 316 -21.83 27.13 -1.14
CA ASP A 316 -21.77 26.78 -2.57
C ASP A 316 -20.49 26.01 -2.91
N ASN A 317 -19.32 26.52 -2.53
CA ASN A 317 -18.04 25.84 -2.73
C ASN A 317 -17.94 24.51 -1.97
N ALA A 318 -18.52 24.43 -0.76
CA ALA A 318 -18.57 23.18 0.00
C ALA A 318 -19.40 22.13 -0.75
N GLN A 319 -20.54 22.50 -1.31
CA GLN A 319 -21.35 21.60 -2.13
C GLN A 319 -20.62 21.17 -3.41
N ILE A 320 -19.98 22.11 -4.11
CA ILE A 320 -19.17 21.79 -5.30
C ILE A 320 -18.05 20.80 -4.96
N LEU A 321 -17.39 20.99 -3.83
CA LEU A 321 -16.32 20.10 -3.37
C LEU A 321 -16.88 18.73 -2.98
N TYR A 322 -18.00 18.69 -2.27
CA TYR A 322 -18.71 17.47 -1.86
C TYR A 322 -19.10 16.60 -3.05
N ASP A 323 -19.60 17.21 -4.13
CA ASP A 323 -19.98 16.46 -5.33
C ASP A 323 -18.76 15.99 -6.15
N TRP A 324 -17.63 16.67 -6.02
CA TRP A 324 -16.42 16.39 -6.81
C TRP A 324 -15.43 15.44 -6.13
N ALA A 325 -15.31 15.49 -4.81
CA ALA A 325 -14.27 14.78 -4.07
C ALA A 325 -14.75 13.37 -3.69
N GLU A 326 -14.21 12.34 -4.31
CA GLU A 326 -14.47 10.97 -3.87
C GLU A 326 -13.79 10.69 -2.53
N GLU A 327 -14.34 9.75 -1.77
CA GLU A 327 -13.58 9.10 -0.71
C GLU A 327 -12.29 8.53 -1.30
N GLY A 328 -11.15 8.91 -0.71
CA GLY A 328 -9.84 8.58 -1.26
C GLY A 328 -9.01 9.76 -1.76
N VAL A 329 -9.62 10.93 -1.99
CA VAL A 329 -8.92 12.15 -2.44
C VAL A 329 -7.99 12.67 -1.32
N ILE A 330 -6.73 12.97 -1.65
CA ILE A 330 -5.75 13.47 -0.69
C ILE A 330 -6.03 14.93 -0.32
N VAL A 331 -5.95 15.20 0.98
CA VAL A 331 -6.07 16.54 1.58
C VAL A 331 -4.77 16.87 2.30
N GLU A 332 -4.01 17.81 1.76
CA GLU A 332 -2.80 18.34 2.36
C GLU A 332 -3.10 19.63 3.10
N ILE A 333 -2.86 19.65 4.42
CA ILE A 333 -3.03 20.85 5.25
C ILE A 333 -1.67 21.38 5.65
N GLN A 334 -1.36 22.58 5.18
CA GLN A 334 -0.11 23.30 5.42
C GLN A 334 -0.28 24.35 6.52
N PRO A 335 0.72 24.54 7.39
CA PRO A 335 0.62 25.45 8.53
C PRO A 335 0.52 26.94 8.22
#